data_AF-A0A1A7Z1R2-F1
#
_entry.id   AF-A0A1A7Z1R2-F1
#
_cell.length_a   1.000
_cell.length_b   1.000
_cell.length_c   1.000
_cell.angle_alpha   90.00
_cell.angle_beta   90.00
_cell.angle_gamma   90.00
#
_symmetry.space_group_name_H-M   'P 1'
#
loop_
_entity.id
_entity.type
_entity.pdbx_description
1 polymer ?
#
loop_
_entity_poly.entity_id
_entity_poly.type
_entity_poly.pdbx_seq_one_letter_code
_entity_poly.pdbx_strand_id
1 'polypeptide(L)'
;VNLTVGRVQFHVPSDYSMSLNESVARKEYPSVGCSASPETCDSLNLGLLDFGASYTFILIQESGNIVAKRMEDVKANNVHIAWQIPQYVLLTAGEVMFSITGLEFSYSQAPTNMKSVLQAGWLLTVAFGNVIVLIVAEGAGLEQWKEFLLFAGLLLGVCIIFSIMAHFYTNNDPEQLDKIFSEDSGRDEDEDEDTKKKNEEIQLNKTGKGTRL
;
A
#
# COMPACT_ATOMS: atom_id res chain seq x y z
N VAL A 1 34.34 -17.46 25.62
CA VAL A 1 34.12 -18.78 24.96
C VAL A 1 34.42 -18.63 23.49
N ASN A 2 35.20 -19.52 22.90
CA ASN A 2 35.47 -19.55 21.46
C ASN A 2 34.70 -20.68 20.81
N LEU A 3 33.84 -20.35 19.85
CA LEU A 3 33.06 -21.31 19.07
C LEU A 3 33.60 -21.39 17.65
N THR A 4 33.85 -22.59 17.16
CA THR A 4 34.32 -22.80 15.77
C THR A 4 33.21 -23.41 14.95
N VAL A 5 32.63 -22.62 14.05
CA VAL A 5 31.53 -23.03 13.17
C VAL A 5 32.06 -23.12 11.73
N GLY A 6 32.43 -24.32 11.32
CA GLY A 6 33.01 -24.55 10.00
C GLY A 6 34.40 -23.92 9.87
N ARG A 7 34.51 -22.82 9.11
CA ARG A 7 35.78 -22.09 8.89
C ARG A 7 35.88 -20.80 9.71
N VAL A 8 34.85 -20.45 10.46
CA VAL A 8 34.74 -19.18 11.17
C VAL A 8 34.80 -19.43 12.67
N GLN A 9 35.49 -18.53 13.39
CA GLN A 9 35.60 -18.59 14.84
C GLN A 9 34.86 -17.39 15.45
N PHE A 10 33.93 -17.67 16.35
CA PHE A 10 33.18 -16.68 17.11
C PHE A 10 33.80 -16.57 18.51
N HIS A 11 34.22 -15.36 18.86
CA HIS A 11 34.68 -15.04 20.20
C HIS A 11 33.54 -14.40 20.99
N VAL A 12 33.11 -15.05 22.06
CA VAL A 12 32.12 -14.53 23.01
C VAL A 12 32.86 -14.11 24.28
N PRO A 13 32.91 -12.81 24.62
CA PRO A 13 33.56 -12.34 25.83
C PRO A 13 32.77 -12.76 27.08
N SER A 14 33.44 -12.80 28.24
CA SER A 14 32.81 -13.23 29.51
C SER A 14 31.85 -12.20 30.11
N ASP A 15 31.78 -10.98 29.55
CA ASP A 15 31.00 -9.85 30.07
C ASP A 15 29.52 -9.88 29.62
N TYR A 16 28.97 -11.06 29.32
CA TYR A 16 27.63 -11.24 28.72
C TYR A 16 27.42 -10.49 27.39
N SER A 17 28.51 -10.14 26.70
CA SER A 17 28.45 -9.46 25.41
C SER A 17 28.29 -10.44 24.25
N MET A 18 27.83 -9.91 23.12
CA MET A 18 27.56 -10.68 21.91
C MET A 18 28.82 -10.75 21.04
N SER A 19 29.01 -11.87 20.35
CA SER A 19 30.02 -11.96 19.29
C SER A 19 29.63 -11.11 18.08
N LEU A 20 30.62 -10.74 17.26
CA LEU A 20 30.36 -10.14 15.97
C LEU A 20 29.59 -11.11 15.06
N ASN A 21 28.73 -10.54 14.21
CA ASN A 21 27.98 -11.30 13.21
C ASN A 21 28.92 -11.67 12.06
N GLU A 22 28.98 -12.96 11.72
CA GLU A 22 29.80 -13.47 10.64
C GLU A 22 28.97 -14.40 9.74
N SER A 23 29.27 -14.40 8.45
CA SER A 23 28.61 -15.29 7.50
C SER A 23 29.20 -16.70 7.56
N VAL A 24 28.33 -17.70 7.69
CA VAL A 24 28.71 -19.12 7.62
C VAL A 24 28.14 -19.78 6.36
N ALA A 25 28.81 -20.80 5.85
CA ALA A 25 28.32 -21.56 4.71
C ALA A 25 27.08 -22.38 5.09
N ARG A 26 26.12 -22.52 4.17
CA ARG A 26 24.96 -23.39 4.37
C ARG A 26 25.42 -24.82 4.58
N LYS A 27 25.22 -25.33 5.78
CA LYS A 27 25.49 -26.72 6.15
C LYS A 27 24.73 -27.08 7.44
N GLU A 28 24.56 -28.36 7.67
CA GLU A 28 24.20 -28.88 8.98
C GLU A 28 25.43 -28.93 9.89
N TYR A 29 25.31 -28.35 11.07
CA TYR A 29 26.35 -28.27 12.09
C TYR A 29 25.92 -29.02 13.35
N PRO A 30 25.92 -30.38 13.31
CA PRO A 30 25.46 -31.20 14.43
C PRO A 30 26.44 -31.21 15.62
N SER A 31 27.71 -30.87 15.38
CA SER A 31 28.77 -30.88 16.39
C SER A 31 29.78 -29.78 16.08
N VAL A 32 29.66 -28.63 16.75
CA VAL A 32 30.65 -27.54 16.69
C VAL A 32 31.61 -27.59 17.85
N GLY A 33 32.89 -27.34 17.56
CA GLY A 33 33.93 -27.30 18.57
C GLY A 33 33.79 -26.03 19.42
N CYS A 34 33.80 -26.21 20.73
CA CYS A 34 33.70 -25.13 21.70
C CYS A 34 34.88 -25.20 22.67
N SER A 35 35.62 -24.10 22.79
CA SER A 35 36.67 -23.94 23.79
C SER A 35 36.33 -22.79 24.74
N ALA A 36 35.90 -23.14 25.95
CA ALA A 36 35.94 -22.23 27.08
C ALA A 36 37.27 -22.41 27.83
N SER A 37 37.81 -21.33 28.36
CA SER A 37 38.93 -21.40 29.32
C SER A 37 38.28 -21.28 30.70
N PRO A 38 38.38 -22.27 31.61
CA PRO A 38 39.43 -23.29 31.73
C PRO A 38 39.07 -24.75 31.35
N GLU A 39 37.83 -25.07 30.96
CA GLU A 39 37.40 -26.43 30.58
C GLU A 39 36.91 -26.51 29.13
N THR A 40 37.31 -27.57 28.42
CA THR A 40 36.80 -27.88 27.08
C THR A 40 35.32 -28.17 27.14
N CYS A 41 34.53 -27.49 26.33
CA CYS A 41 33.09 -27.71 26.29
C CYS A 41 32.77 -28.88 25.36
N ASP A 42 31.67 -29.57 25.64
CA ASP A 42 31.12 -30.58 24.74
C ASP A 42 30.74 -29.99 23.38
N SER A 43 30.73 -30.86 22.36
CA SER A 43 30.35 -30.45 21.01
C SER A 43 28.91 -29.96 20.98
N LEU A 44 28.71 -28.74 20.50
CA LEU A 44 27.40 -28.10 20.50
C LEU A 44 26.65 -28.42 19.20
N ASN A 45 25.36 -28.74 19.29
CA ASN A 45 24.54 -28.95 18.09
C ASN A 45 23.85 -27.65 17.70
N LEU A 46 24.30 -27.03 16.61
CA LEU A 46 23.70 -25.82 16.04
C LEU A 46 22.64 -26.13 14.98
N GLY A 47 22.54 -27.39 14.52
CA GLY A 47 21.62 -27.88 13.49
C GLY A 47 21.87 -27.29 12.09
N LEU A 48 20.86 -27.33 11.23
CA LEU A 48 20.92 -26.74 9.88
C LEU A 48 20.91 -25.20 9.96
N LEU A 49 21.90 -24.56 9.31
CA LEU A 49 21.94 -23.13 9.04
C LEU A 49 21.65 -22.90 7.56
N ASP A 50 20.50 -22.30 7.27
CA ASP A 50 20.03 -22.09 5.89
C ASP A 50 20.48 -20.75 5.29
N PHE A 51 20.39 -20.63 3.97
CA PHE A 51 20.76 -19.39 3.26
C PHE A 51 19.78 -18.24 3.55
N GLY A 52 20.33 -17.04 3.74
CA GLY A 52 19.55 -15.81 3.95
C GLY A 52 18.84 -15.72 5.31
N ALA A 53 19.02 -16.71 6.18
CA ALA A 53 18.59 -16.65 7.57
C ALA A 53 19.65 -15.99 8.45
N SER A 54 19.19 -15.36 9.54
CA SER A 54 20.03 -14.91 10.63
C SER A 54 19.63 -15.68 11.88
N TYR A 55 20.59 -16.38 12.47
CA TYR A 55 20.38 -17.17 13.67
C TYR A 55 21.21 -16.58 14.81
N THR A 56 20.55 -16.28 15.92
CA THR A 56 21.22 -15.94 17.17
C THR A 56 21.21 -17.17 18.08
N PHE A 57 22.39 -17.56 18.55
CA PHE A 57 22.51 -18.65 19.51
C PHE A 57 22.84 -18.09 20.89
N ILE A 58 21.99 -18.39 21.86
CA ILE A 58 22.22 -18.05 23.26
C ILE A 58 22.86 -19.26 23.93
N LEU A 59 24.06 -19.07 24.47
CA LEU A 59 24.75 -20.09 25.25
C LEU A 59 24.26 -20.00 26.70
N ILE A 60 23.63 -21.06 27.19
CA ILE A 60 23.22 -21.19 28.58
C ILE A 60 23.96 -22.35 29.22
N GLN A 61 24.28 -22.23 30.51
CA GLN A 61 24.88 -23.31 31.26
C GLN A 61 23.77 -24.03 32.05
N GLU A 62 23.45 -25.26 31.64
CA GLU A 62 22.49 -26.13 32.33
C GLU A 62 23.23 -27.34 32.90
N SER A 63 23.12 -27.55 34.22
CA SER A 63 23.68 -28.73 34.90
C SER A 63 25.17 -28.98 34.64
N GLY A 64 25.96 -27.92 34.45
CA GLY A 64 27.40 -27.99 34.15
C GLY A 64 27.75 -28.06 32.66
N ASN A 65 26.78 -28.32 31.77
CA ASN A 65 26.97 -28.36 30.33
C ASN A 65 26.53 -27.05 29.68
N ILE A 66 27.29 -26.57 28.69
CA ILE A 66 26.90 -25.42 27.87
C ILE A 66 25.98 -25.92 26.75
N VAL A 67 24.75 -25.41 26.71
CA VAL A 67 23.73 -25.72 25.71
C VAL A 67 23.46 -24.47 24.88
N ALA A 68 23.41 -24.61 23.55
CA ALA A 68 22.98 -23.54 22.66
C ALA A 68 21.47 -23.57 22.49
N LYS A 69 20.80 -22.49 22.89
CA LYS A 69 19.42 -22.23 22.51
C LYS A 69 19.42 -21.42 21.21
N ARG A 70 18.83 -21.99 20.17
CA ARG A 70 18.67 -21.36 18.86
C ARG A 70 17.52 -20.35 18.89
N MET A 71 17.75 -19.15 18.38
CA MET A 71 16.75 -18.16 18.00
C MET A 71 16.92 -17.87 16.50
N GLU A 72 15.81 -17.89 15.77
CA GLU A 72 15.79 -17.54 14.34
C GLU A 72 15.23 -16.12 14.23
N ASP A 73 16.10 -15.16 13.97
CA ASP A 73 15.72 -13.74 13.88
C ASP A 73 15.19 -13.40 12.48
N VAL A 74 15.79 -14.01 11.46
CA VAL A 74 15.37 -13.88 10.07
C VAL A 74 15.19 -15.28 9.51
N LYS A 75 13.99 -15.55 8.99
CA LYS A 75 13.64 -16.83 8.41
C LYS A 75 14.45 -17.11 7.15
N ALA A 76 14.84 -18.37 6.97
CA ALA A 76 15.51 -18.85 5.77
C ALA A 76 14.79 -18.41 4.49
N ASN A 77 15.56 -17.85 3.54
CA ASN A 77 15.00 -17.46 2.26
C ASN A 77 14.80 -18.68 1.38
N ASN A 78 13.54 -19.07 1.17
CA ASN A 78 13.17 -20.24 0.39
C ASN A 78 12.63 -19.89 -1.00
N VAL A 79 12.39 -18.60 -1.29
CA VAL A 79 11.72 -18.17 -2.53
C VAL A 79 12.56 -17.11 -3.24
N HIS A 80 12.73 -17.29 -4.54
CA HIS A 80 13.45 -16.33 -5.36
C HIS A 80 12.66 -15.01 -5.46
N ILE A 81 13.33 -13.87 -5.29
CA ILE A 81 12.71 -12.54 -5.38
C ILE A 81 11.95 -12.31 -6.69
N ALA A 82 12.38 -12.95 -7.78
CA ALA A 82 11.70 -12.87 -9.09
C ALA A 82 10.24 -13.34 -9.06
N TRP A 83 9.81 -14.12 -8.07
CA TRP A 83 8.41 -14.51 -7.93
C TRP A 83 7.47 -13.35 -7.60
N GLN A 84 8.00 -12.21 -7.16
CA GLN A 84 7.21 -10.99 -6.98
C GLN A 84 6.93 -10.27 -8.31
N ILE A 85 7.73 -10.51 -9.35
CA ILE A 85 7.61 -9.81 -10.63
C ILE A 85 6.22 -10.05 -11.27
N PRO A 86 5.74 -11.30 -11.41
CA PRO A 86 4.41 -11.54 -11.99
C PRO A 86 3.28 -10.86 -11.21
N GLN A 87 3.39 -10.81 -9.88
CA GLN A 87 2.39 -10.19 -9.01
C GLN A 87 2.30 -8.68 -9.26
N TYR A 88 3.45 -7.99 -9.33
CA TYR A 88 3.46 -6.56 -9.63
C TYR A 88 2.96 -6.26 -11.03
N VAL A 89 3.34 -7.07 -12.03
CA VAL A 89 2.87 -6.86 -13.41
C VAL A 89 1.36 -6.99 -13.51
N LEU A 90 0.76 -8.03 -12.90
CA LEU A 90 -0.69 -8.23 -12.94
C LEU A 90 -1.44 -7.13 -12.16
N LEU A 91 -0.93 -6.72 -11.00
CA LEU A 91 -1.53 -5.66 -10.20
C LEU A 91 -1.52 -4.32 -10.95
N THR A 92 -0.37 -3.93 -11.51
CA THR A 92 -0.23 -2.69 -12.28
C THR A 92 -1.07 -2.72 -13.56
N ALA A 93 -1.12 -3.87 -14.25
CA ALA A 93 -1.99 -4.00 -15.42
C ALA A 93 -3.48 -3.82 -15.06
N GLY A 94 -3.93 -4.42 -13.95
CA GLY A 94 -5.28 -4.25 -13.44
C GLY A 94 -5.58 -2.81 -13.03
N GLU A 95 -4.65 -2.15 -12.34
CA GLU A 95 -4.77 -0.76 -11.93
C GLU A 95 -4.92 0.17 -13.14
N VAL A 96 -4.08 0.03 -14.16
CA VAL A 96 -4.15 0.84 -15.38
C VAL A 96 -5.46 0.60 -16.12
N MET A 97 -5.85 -0.65 -16.27
CA MET A 97 -7.08 -1.01 -16.98
C MET A 97 -8.35 -0.58 -16.25
N PHE A 98 -8.35 -0.45 -14.93
CA PHE A 98 -9.54 -0.04 -14.17
C PHE A 98 -9.55 1.47 -13.88
N SER A 99 -8.43 2.00 -13.39
CA SER A 99 -8.32 3.38 -12.91
C SER A 99 -8.29 4.39 -14.05
N ILE A 100 -7.43 4.18 -15.05
CA ILE A 100 -7.27 5.14 -16.15
C ILE A 100 -8.51 5.12 -17.05
N THR A 101 -8.98 3.93 -17.43
CA THR A 101 -10.16 3.79 -18.30
C THR A 101 -11.44 4.25 -17.61
N GLY A 102 -11.60 4.00 -16.30
CA GLY A 102 -12.75 4.44 -15.52
C GLY A 102 -12.83 5.96 -15.42
N LEU A 103 -11.69 6.62 -15.22
CA LEU A 103 -11.60 8.07 -15.24
C LEU A 103 -11.89 8.65 -16.63
N GLU A 104 -11.31 8.07 -17.69
CA GLU A 104 -11.54 8.50 -19.07
C GLU A 104 -13.02 8.38 -19.47
N PHE A 105 -13.65 7.25 -19.12
CA PHE A 105 -15.08 7.05 -19.30
C PHE A 105 -15.91 8.07 -18.52
N SER A 106 -15.59 8.28 -17.24
CA SER A 106 -16.29 9.27 -16.40
C SER A 106 -16.17 10.67 -16.98
N TYR A 107 -15.01 11.04 -17.53
CA TYR A 107 -14.83 12.34 -18.19
C TYR A 107 -15.57 12.47 -19.53
N SER A 108 -15.74 11.37 -20.28
CA SER A 108 -16.50 11.37 -21.53
C SER A 108 -18.01 11.51 -21.32
N GLN A 109 -18.49 11.09 -20.15
CA GLN A 109 -19.90 11.12 -19.76
C GLN A 109 -20.26 12.37 -18.93
N ALA A 110 -19.28 13.26 -18.71
CA ALA A 110 -19.42 14.41 -17.83
C ALA A 110 -19.50 15.74 -18.57
N PRO A 111 -20.36 16.69 -18.13
CA PRO A 111 -20.39 18.04 -18.65
C PRO A 111 -19.05 18.76 -18.46
N THR A 112 -18.73 19.67 -19.39
CA THR A 112 -17.45 20.39 -19.45
C THR A 112 -17.10 21.14 -18.15
N ASN A 113 -18.10 21.64 -17.42
CA ASN A 113 -17.93 22.38 -16.16
C ASN A 113 -17.75 21.48 -14.90
N MET A 114 -17.95 20.15 -14.98
CA MET A 114 -17.94 19.25 -13.81
C MET A 114 -16.73 18.32 -13.70
N LYS A 115 -15.79 18.38 -14.64
CA LYS A 115 -14.63 17.48 -14.69
C LYS A 115 -13.80 17.50 -13.41
N SER A 116 -13.58 18.69 -12.82
CA SER A 116 -12.82 18.84 -11.57
C SER A 116 -13.52 18.21 -10.36
N VAL A 117 -14.85 18.26 -10.30
CA VAL A 117 -15.64 17.66 -9.21
C VAL A 117 -15.61 16.14 -9.30
N LEU A 118 -15.64 15.58 -10.51
CA LEU A 118 -15.50 14.13 -10.72
C LEU A 118 -14.11 13.63 -10.36
N GLN A 119 -13.05 14.38 -10.69
CA GLN A 119 -11.70 14.06 -10.26
C GLN A 119 -11.59 14.06 -8.72
N ALA A 120 -12.16 15.07 -8.07
CA ALA A 120 -12.20 15.14 -6.60
C ALA A 120 -13.00 13.97 -6.00
N GLY A 121 -14.14 13.61 -6.61
CA GLY A 121 -14.93 12.44 -6.22
C GLY A 121 -14.17 11.13 -6.38
N TRP A 122 -13.41 10.97 -7.46
CA TRP A 122 -12.53 9.82 -7.66
C TRP A 122 -11.42 9.73 -6.60
N LEU A 123 -10.76 10.84 -6.28
CA LEU A 123 -9.75 10.86 -5.22
C LEU A 123 -10.35 10.56 -3.84
N LEU A 124 -11.60 10.94 -3.60
CA LEU A 124 -12.32 10.64 -2.37
C LEU A 124 -12.59 9.12 -2.23
N THR A 125 -12.94 8.42 -3.31
CA THR A 125 -13.12 6.96 -3.25
C THR A 125 -11.80 6.24 -3.00
N VAL A 126 -10.69 6.71 -3.58
CA VAL A 126 -9.34 6.21 -3.29
C VAL A 126 -8.98 6.41 -1.81
N ALA A 127 -9.24 7.60 -1.26
CA ALA A 127 -9.00 7.88 0.15
C ALA A 127 -9.81 6.94 1.07
N PHE A 128 -11.09 6.72 0.76
CA PHE A 128 -11.92 5.78 1.51
C PHE A 128 -11.39 4.34 1.43
N GLY A 129 -10.95 3.90 0.25
CA GLY A 129 -10.30 2.60 0.07
C GLY A 129 -9.05 2.44 0.94
N ASN A 130 -8.18 3.45 0.97
CA ASN A 130 -6.98 3.45 1.82
C ASN A 130 -7.31 3.39 3.32
N VAL A 131 -8.39 4.06 3.76
CA VAL A 131 -8.86 3.98 5.15
C VAL A 131 -9.29 2.54 5.50
N ILE A 132 -10.02 1.86 4.61
CA ILE A 132 -10.41 0.46 4.82
C ILE A 132 -9.17 -0.43 4.98
N VAL A 133 -8.17 -0.28 4.11
CA VAL A 133 -6.92 -1.05 4.17
C VAL A 133 -6.22 -0.84 5.52
N LEU A 134 -6.11 0.40 5.98
CA LEU A 134 -5.47 0.74 7.25
C LEU A 134 -6.21 0.10 8.44
N ILE A 135 -7.54 0.21 8.47
CA ILE A 135 -8.36 -0.39 9.54
C ILE A 135 -8.19 -1.91 9.59
N VAL A 136 -8.13 -2.58 8.43
CA VAL A 136 -7.94 -4.03 8.38
C VAL A 136 -6.53 -4.41 8.82
N ALA A 137 -5.50 -3.69 8.35
CA ALA A 137 -4.11 -4.02 8.63
C ALA A 137 -3.70 -3.78 10.10
N GLU A 138 -4.13 -2.68 10.71
CA GLU A 138 -3.78 -2.37 12.11
C GLU A 138 -4.84 -2.84 13.11
N GLY A 139 -6.11 -2.81 12.73
CA GLY A 139 -7.24 -2.99 13.64
C GLY A 139 -7.75 -4.42 13.77
N ALA A 140 -7.55 -5.29 12.78
CA ALA A 140 -8.19 -6.60 12.78
C ALA A 140 -7.37 -7.68 13.50
N GLY A 141 -6.04 -7.50 13.67
CA GLY A 141 -5.16 -8.48 14.31
C GLY A 141 -5.27 -9.89 13.71
N LEU A 142 -5.64 -9.98 12.43
CA LEU A 142 -5.90 -11.25 11.75
C LEU A 142 -4.59 -11.88 11.30
N GLU A 143 -4.62 -13.20 11.13
CA GLU A 143 -3.50 -13.88 10.46
C GLU A 143 -3.45 -13.44 8.99
N GLN A 144 -2.23 -13.21 8.48
CA GLN A 144 -1.97 -12.70 7.12
C GLN A 144 -2.78 -13.39 6.00
N TRP A 145 -3.00 -14.69 6.09
CA TRP A 145 -3.75 -15.43 5.07
C TRP A 145 -5.24 -15.06 5.02
N LYS A 146 -5.84 -14.69 6.16
CA LYS A 146 -7.23 -14.23 6.26
C LYS A 146 -7.40 -12.83 5.67
N GLU A 147 -6.40 -11.97 5.85
CA GLU A 147 -6.40 -10.62 5.27
C GLU A 147 -6.39 -10.68 3.74
N PHE A 148 -5.53 -11.51 3.15
CA PHE A 148 -5.50 -11.70 1.70
C PHE A 148 -6.82 -12.24 1.14
N LEU A 149 -7.46 -13.16 1.86
CA LEU A 149 -8.76 -13.71 1.46
C LEU A 149 -9.88 -12.67 1.56
N LEU A 150 -9.86 -11.84 2.61
CA LEU A 150 -10.82 -10.74 2.78
C LEU A 150 -10.72 -9.73 1.64
N PHE A 151 -9.51 -9.28 1.29
CA PHE A 151 -9.32 -8.33 0.18
C PHE A 151 -9.72 -8.93 -1.16
N ALA A 152 -9.40 -10.21 -1.41
CA ALA A 152 -9.84 -10.91 -2.61
C ALA A 152 -11.38 -10.97 -2.69
N GLY A 153 -12.05 -11.26 -1.59
CA GLY A 153 -13.51 -11.26 -1.50
C GLY A 153 -14.14 -9.89 -1.74
N LEU A 154 -13.57 -8.83 -1.15
CA LEU A 154 -14.00 -7.45 -1.36
C LEU A 154 -13.89 -7.05 -2.84
N LEU A 155 -12.75 -7.36 -3.48
CA LEU A 155 -12.53 -7.09 -4.91
C LEU A 155 -13.55 -7.83 -5.78
N LEU A 156 -13.80 -9.12 -5.49
CA LEU A 156 -14.77 -9.93 -6.22
C LEU A 156 -16.20 -9.34 -6.08
N GLY A 157 -16.57 -8.91 -4.89
CA GLY A 157 -17.83 -8.21 -4.65
C GLY A 157 -17.95 -6.94 -5.50
N VAL A 158 -16.91 -6.11 -5.54
CA VAL A 158 -16.85 -4.92 -6.40
C VAL A 158 -16.99 -5.30 -7.87
N CYS A 159 -16.27 -6.33 -8.35
CA CYS A 159 -16.40 -6.81 -9.74
C CYS A 159 -17.82 -7.25 -10.09
N ILE A 160 -18.53 -7.93 -9.18
CA ILE A 160 -19.95 -8.32 -9.39
C ILE A 160 -20.84 -7.08 -9.48
N ILE A 161 -20.69 -6.14 -8.56
CA ILE A 161 -21.49 -4.90 -8.56
C ILE A 161 -21.26 -4.13 -9.86
N PHE A 162 -20.00 -3.95 -10.27
CA PHE A 162 -19.66 -3.29 -11.54
C PHE A 162 -20.23 -4.04 -12.75
N SER A 163 -20.19 -5.37 -12.75
CA SER A 163 -20.74 -6.18 -13.85
C SER A 163 -22.26 -6.01 -13.98
N ILE A 164 -22.97 -5.95 -12.85
CA ILE A 164 -24.42 -5.69 -12.83
C ILE A 164 -24.71 -4.26 -13.30
N MET A 165 -23.98 -3.26 -12.79
CA MET A 165 -24.13 -1.87 -13.22
C MET A 165 -23.89 -1.68 -14.72
N ALA A 166 -22.84 -2.33 -15.25
CA ALA A 166 -22.52 -2.29 -16.67
C ALA A 166 -23.63 -2.93 -17.52
N HIS A 167 -24.27 -4.00 -17.04
CA HIS A 167 -25.38 -4.63 -17.76
C HIS A 167 -26.61 -3.71 -17.88
N PHE A 168 -26.84 -2.85 -16.90
CA PHE A 168 -27.94 -1.88 -16.88
C PHE A 168 -27.53 -0.49 -17.40
N TYR A 169 -26.31 -0.32 -17.90
CA TYR A 169 -25.83 0.98 -18.32
C TYR A 169 -26.36 1.37 -19.70
N THR A 170 -27.13 2.47 -19.75
CA THR A 170 -27.54 3.15 -20.99
C THR A 170 -26.56 4.28 -21.25
N ASN A 171 -25.97 4.33 -22.46
CA ASN A 171 -25.09 5.43 -22.86
C ASN A 171 -25.94 6.66 -23.19
N ASN A 172 -25.67 7.78 -22.52
CA ASN A 172 -26.27 9.06 -22.88
C ASN A 172 -25.36 9.74 -23.91
N ASP A 173 -25.93 10.22 -25.02
CA ASP A 173 -25.17 10.86 -26.09
C ASP A 173 -24.47 12.14 -25.57
N PRO A 174 -23.13 12.22 -25.66
CA PRO A 174 -22.36 13.34 -25.10
C PRO A 174 -22.69 14.67 -25.81
N GLU A 175 -23.12 14.62 -27.07
CA GLU A 175 -23.51 15.81 -27.85
C GLU A 175 -24.79 16.48 -27.34
N GLN A 176 -25.72 15.73 -26.73
CA GLN A 176 -26.94 16.33 -26.18
C GLN A 176 -26.68 16.96 -24.80
N LEU A 177 -25.78 16.36 -24.02
CA LEU A 177 -25.39 16.90 -22.73
C LEU A 177 -24.70 18.25 -22.89
N ASP A 178 -23.70 18.36 -23.78
CA ASP A 178 -22.96 19.61 -23.98
C ASP A 178 -23.86 20.73 -24.52
N LYS A 179 -24.83 20.42 -25.39
CA LYS A 179 -25.84 21.37 -25.88
C LYS A 179 -26.72 21.92 -24.76
N ILE A 180 -27.29 21.06 -23.92
CA ILE A 180 -28.15 21.46 -22.80
C ILE A 180 -27.38 22.37 -21.83
N PHE A 181 -26.13 22.03 -21.51
CA PHE A 181 -25.31 22.85 -20.61
C PHE A 181 -24.82 24.16 -21.23
N SER A 182 -24.52 24.18 -22.54
CA SER A 182 -24.15 25.42 -23.25
C SER A 182 -25.33 26.39 -23.39
N GLU A 183 -26.57 25.89 -23.56
CA GLU A 183 -27.78 26.71 -23.53
C GLU A 183 -28.09 27.26 -22.13
N ASP A 184 -27.88 26.45 -21.08
CA ASP A 184 -28.11 26.85 -19.69
C ASP A 184 -27.08 27.92 -19.25
N SER A 185 -25.80 27.70 -19.56
CA SER A 185 -24.73 28.67 -19.26
C SER A 185 -24.88 29.97 -20.05
N GLY A 186 -25.32 29.91 -21.31
CA GLY A 186 -25.60 31.10 -22.12
C GLY A 186 -26.80 31.91 -21.61
N ARG A 187 -27.85 31.23 -21.11
CA ARG A 187 -29.00 31.91 -20.49
C ARG A 187 -28.61 32.64 -19.21
N ASP A 188 -27.80 32.03 -18.35
CA ASP A 188 -27.35 32.67 -17.11
C ASP A 188 -26.48 33.91 -17.41
N GLU A 189 -25.58 33.84 -18.41
CA GLU A 189 -24.76 34.99 -18.84
C GLU A 189 -25.62 36.12 -19.43
N ASP A 190 -26.61 35.79 -20.27
CA ASP A 190 -27.53 36.76 -20.86
C ASP A 190 -28.42 37.44 -19.78
N GLU A 191 -28.92 36.67 -18.79
CA GLU A 191 -29.72 37.19 -17.68
C GLU A 191 -28.92 38.13 -16.76
N ASP A 192 -27.65 37.81 -16.51
CA ASP A 192 -26.74 38.65 -15.74
C ASP A 192 -26.39 39.95 -16.49
N GLU A 193 -26.19 39.91 -17.81
CA GLU A 193 -25.91 41.09 -18.63
C GLU A 193 -27.13 42.03 -18.70
N ASP A 194 -28.34 41.48 -18.87
CA ASP A 194 -29.59 42.26 -18.88
C ASP A 194 -29.89 42.90 -17.51
N THR A 195 -29.62 42.18 -16.43
CA THR A 195 -29.76 42.70 -15.06
C THR A 195 -28.79 43.86 -14.82
N LYS A 196 -27.57 43.78 -15.36
CA LYS A 196 -26.56 44.83 -15.25
C LYS A 196 -26.95 46.08 -16.05
N LYS A 197 -27.40 45.93 -17.31
CA LYS A 197 -27.90 47.05 -18.14
C LYS A 197 -29.08 47.76 -17.47
N LYS A 198 -30.04 46.99 -16.94
CA LYS A 198 -31.20 47.55 -16.24
C LYS A 198 -30.80 48.35 -14.99
N ASN A 199 -29.82 47.87 -14.24
CA ASN A 199 -29.29 48.59 -13.08
C ASN A 199 -28.55 49.88 -13.48
N GLU A 200 -27.81 49.87 -14.59
CA GLU A 200 -27.15 51.07 -15.13
C GLU A 200 -28.16 52.11 -15.64
N GLU A 201 -29.21 51.70 -16.36
CA GLU A 201 -30.29 52.61 -16.80
C GLU A 201 -31.03 53.24 -15.61
N ILE A 202 -31.29 52.46 -14.54
CA ILE A 202 -31.91 52.96 -13.32
C ILE A 202 -31.02 54.00 -12.62
N GLN A 203 -29.69 53.80 -12.63
CA GLN A 203 -28.73 54.74 -12.05
C GLN A 203 -28.63 56.05 -12.86
N LEU A 204 -28.60 55.97 -14.19
CA LEU A 204 -28.59 57.14 -15.08
C LEU A 204 -29.87 57.99 -14.93
N ASN A 205 -31.03 57.35 -14.77
CA ASN A 205 -32.31 58.05 -14.58
C ASN A 205 -32.42 58.72 -13.18
N LYS A 206 -31.80 58.15 -12.14
CA LYS A 206 -31.74 58.77 -10.80
C LYS A 206 -30.83 59.99 -10.78
N THR A 207 -29.69 59.95 -11.48
CA THR A 207 -28.77 61.08 -11.60
C THR A 207 -29.37 62.24 -12.42
N GLY A 208 -30.17 61.93 -13.45
CA GLY A 208 -30.86 62.94 -14.27
C GLY A 208 -32.00 63.72 -13.58
N LYS A 209 -32.52 63.21 -12.45
CA LYS A 209 -33.61 63.88 -11.69
C LYS A 209 -33.12 64.66 -10.46
N GLY A 210 -31.82 64.66 -10.17
CA GLY A 210 -31.24 65.26 -8.96
C GLY A 210 -30.65 66.66 -9.12
N THR A 211 -30.80 67.35 -10.25
CA THR A 211 -30.25 68.70 -10.42
C THR A 211 -31.14 69.57 -11.31
N ARG A 212 -32.19 70.12 -10.73
CA ARG A 212 -32.69 71.45 -11.12
C ARG A 212 -32.78 72.29 -9.85
N LEU A 213 -32.02 73.39 -9.88
CA LEU A 213 -32.06 74.51 -8.94
C LEU A 213 -33.49 74.94 -8.59
#